data_AF-A0A183EYQ6-F1
#
_entry.id   AF-A0A183EYQ6-F1
#
_cell.length_a   1.000
_cell.length_b   1.000
_cell.length_c   1.000
_cell.angle_alpha   90.00
_cell.angle_beta   90.00
_cell.angle_gamma   90.00
#
_symmetry.space_group_name_H-M   'P 1'
#
loop_
_entity.id
_entity.type
_entity.pdbx_description
1 polymer ?
#
loop_
_entity_poly.entity_id
_entity_poly.type
_entity_poly.pdbx_seq_one_letter_code
_entity_poly.pdbx_strand_id
1 'polypeptide(L)'
;MLSAQLRLLELNTGKKARVVTALRRAKQHLFSYMGYVSAYLLIGGVDSTGPHLYQCSASGYTQSKPFTAEGSGSYAATTVLERDFKFGMTVSLDISRS
;
A
#
# COMPACT_ATOMS: atom_id res chain seq x y z
N MET A 1 6.47 3.48 -13.82
CA MET A 1 6.59 4.93 -13.54
C MET A 1 7.01 5.23 -12.10
N LEU A 2 6.26 4.78 -11.08
CA LEU A 2 6.54 5.11 -9.67
C LEU A 2 7.91 4.60 -9.18
N SER A 3 8.31 3.38 -9.55
CA SER A 3 9.60 2.79 -9.19
C SER A 3 10.79 3.64 -9.61
N ALA A 4 10.80 4.14 -10.85
CA ALA A 4 11.88 4.97 -11.36
C ALA A 4 11.98 6.32 -10.62
N GLN A 5 10.84 6.96 -10.32
CA GLN A 5 10.82 8.22 -9.58
C GLN A 5 11.29 8.05 -8.13
N LEU A 6 10.92 6.95 -7.49
CA LEU A 6 11.41 6.62 -6.15
C LEU A 6 12.90 6.31 -6.17
N ARG A 7 13.37 5.56 -7.18
CA ARG A 7 14.80 5.29 -7.33
C ARG A 7 15.62 6.54 -7.53
N LEU A 8 15.14 7.48 -8.36
CA LEU A 8 15.79 8.78 -8.54
C LEU A 8 15.79 9.61 -7.25
N LEU A 9 14.70 9.57 -6.48
CA LEU A 9 14.66 10.22 -5.17
C LEU A 9 15.71 9.64 -4.22
N GLU A 10 15.88 8.32 -4.19
CA GLU A 10 16.90 7.67 -3.36
C GLU A 10 18.31 8.09 -3.75
N LEU A 11 18.60 8.13 -5.06
CA LEU A 11 19.90 8.57 -5.58
C LEU A 11 20.19 10.04 -5.27
N ASN A 12 19.18 10.91 -5.40
CA ASN A 12 19.34 12.35 -5.16
C ASN A 12 19.45 12.70 -3.67
N THR A 13 18.74 11.97 -2.80
CA THR A 13 18.70 12.27 -1.36
C THR A 13 19.67 11.44 -0.53
N GLY A 14 20.26 10.39 -1.12
CA GLY A 14 21.10 9.41 -0.42
C GLY A 14 20.35 8.60 0.65
N LYS A 15 19.01 8.65 0.68
CA LYS A 15 18.17 8.00 1.69
C LYS A 15 17.19 7.06 1.02
N LYS A 16 16.91 5.92 1.65
CA LYS A 16 15.85 5.01 1.21
C LYS A 16 14.51 5.74 1.18
N ALA A 17 13.74 5.51 0.12
CA ALA A 17 12.44 6.14 -0.03
C ALA A 17 11.46 5.62 1.04
N ARG A 18 10.70 6.52 1.66
CA ARG A 18 9.65 6.15 2.63
C ARG A 18 8.40 5.67 1.91
N VAL A 19 7.62 4.81 2.57
CA VAL A 19 6.37 4.27 2.00
C VAL A 19 5.37 5.40 1.75
N VAL A 20 5.29 6.37 2.67
CA VAL A 20 4.47 7.57 2.52
C VAL A 20 4.83 8.39 1.28
N THR A 21 6.10 8.38 0.85
CA THR A 21 6.53 9.09 -0.35
C THR A 21 6.04 8.41 -1.61
N ALA A 22 6.07 7.07 -1.65
CA ALA A 22 5.46 6.29 -2.73
C ALA A 22 3.95 6.55 -2.81
N LEU A 23 3.25 6.53 -1.67
CA LEU A 23 1.82 6.83 -1.58
C LEU A 23 1.50 8.24 -2.10
N ARG A 24 2.28 9.25 -1.68
CA ARG A 24 2.05 10.64 -2.09
C ARG A 24 2.18 10.82 -3.60
N ARG A 25 3.16 10.17 -4.24
CA ARG A 25 3.33 10.24 -5.69
C ARG A 25 2.22 9.49 -6.42
N ALA A 26 1.84 8.31 -5.93
CA ALA A 26 0.76 7.52 -6.50
C ALA A 26 -0.58 8.27 -6.46
N LYS A 27 -0.98 8.78 -5.29
CA LYS A 27 -2.25 9.50 -5.13
C LYS A 27 -2.31 10.79 -5.96
N GLN A 28 -1.19 11.53 -6.03
CA GLN A 28 -1.14 12.77 -6.80
C GLN A 28 -1.29 12.48 -8.30
N HIS A 29 -0.66 11.40 -8.78
CA HIS A 29 -0.83 10.96 -10.16
C HIS A 29 -2.28 10.57 -10.43
N LEU A 30 -2.88 9.68 -9.64
CA LEU A 30 -4.27 9.24 -9.84
C LEU A 30 -5.27 10.40 -9.74
N PHE A 31 -5.07 11.30 -8.78
CA PHE A 31 -5.89 12.50 -8.62
C PHE A 31 -5.81 13.41 -9.85
N SER A 32 -4.62 13.61 -10.45
CA SER A 32 -4.48 14.41 -11.67
C SER A 32 -5.29 13.88 -12.85
N TYR A 33 -5.56 12.57 -12.89
CA TYR A 33 -6.43 11.97 -13.88
C TYR A 33 -7.89 11.91 -13.45
N MET A 34 -8.30 12.51 -12.33
CA MET A 34 -9.72 12.64 -11.91
C MET A 34 -10.52 11.33 -12.01
N GLY A 35 -9.88 10.18 -11.75
CA GLY A 35 -10.50 8.87 -11.84
C GLY A 35 -10.57 8.23 -13.25
N TYR A 36 -10.09 8.89 -14.31
CA TYR A 36 -9.94 8.28 -15.63
C TYR A 36 -8.96 7.10 -15.62
N VAL A 37 -8.00 7.11 -14.70
CA VAL A 37 -7.14 5.95 -14.40
C VAL A 37 -7.79 5.20 -13.24
N SER A 38 -8.53 4.13 -13.56
CA SER A 38 -9.23 3.26 -12.61
C SER A 38 -8.29 2.27 -11.91
N ALA A 39 -7.24 2.79 -11.27
CA ALA A 39 -6.31 1.98 -10.49
C ALA A 39 -6.65 2.02 -9.00
N TYR A 40 -6.86 0.85 -8.43
CA TYR A 40 -6.97 0.65 -6.98
C TYR A 40 -5.69 -0.02 -6.51
N LEU A 41 -4.95 0.66 -5.64
CA LEU A 41 -3.59 0.27 -5.28
C LEU A 41 -3.49 -0.04 -3.79
N LEU A 42 -2.90 -1.18 -3.47
CA LEU A 42 -2.38 -1.48 -2.15
C LEU A 42 -0.89 -1.14 -2.12
N ILE A 43 -0.49 -0.23 -1.24
CA ILE A 43 0.89 0.24 -1.10
C ILE A 43 1.38 -0.14 0.29
N GLY A 44 2.20 -1.18 0.35
CA GLY A 44 2.82 -1.66 1.58
C GLY A 44 4.35 -1.54 1.54
N GLY A 45 4.95 -1.46 2.72
CA GLY A 45 6.41 -1.53 2.86
C GLY A 45 6.85 -1.28 4.30
N VAL A 46 8.15 -1.42 4.54
CA VAL A 46 8.78 -1.12 5.83
C VAL A 46 9.75 0.03 5.63
N ASP A 47 9.60 1.11 6.38
CA ASP A 47 10.54 2.24 6.37
C ASP A 47 11.11 2.51 7.77
N SER A 48 11.88 3.59 7.92
CA SER A 48 12.53 3.98 9.19
C SER A 48 11.56 4.16 10.37
N THR A 49 10.26 4.33 10.09
CA THR A 49 9.22 4.52 11.11
C THR A 49 8.42 3.26 11.41
N GLY A 50 8.66 2.18 10.66
CA GLY A 50 8.01 0.88 10.85
C GLY A 50 7.33 0.35 9.59
N PRO A 51 6.55 -0.74 9.74
CA PRO A 51 5.71 -1.28 8.68
C PRO A 51 4.50 -0.37 8.43
N HIS A 52 4.21 -0.09 7.17
CA HIS A 52 3.06 0.70 6.74
C HIS A 52 2.31 0.00 5.63
N LEU A 53 0.98 0.08 5.68
CA LEU A 53 0.09 -0.45 4.66
C LEU A 53 -1.01 0.59 4.38
N TYR A 54 -1.11 0.98 3.12
CA TYR A 54 -2.03 1.98 2.64
C TYR A 54 -2.90 1.44 1.49
N GLN A 55 -4.17 1.80 1.51
CA GLN A 55 -5.08 1.65 0.39
C GLN A 55 -5.19 2.99 -0.35
N CYS A 56 -5.11 2.98 -1.67
CA CYS A 56 -5.31 4.15 -2.54
C CYS A 56 -6.38 3.83 -3.59
N SER A 57 -7.43 4.66 -3.61
CA SER A 57 -8.51 4.60 -4.61
C SER A 57 -8.13 5.39 -5.87
N ALA A 58 -8.81 5.08 -6.98
CA ALA A 58 -8.67 5.78 -8.26
C ALA A 58 -8.96 7.30 -8.17
N SER A 59 -9.80 7.71 -7.22
CA SER A 59 -10.07 9.13 -6.94
C SER A 59 -8.94 9.86 -6.21
N GLY A 60 -7.85 9.16 -5.85
CA GLY A 60 -6.76 9.71 -5.05
C GLY A 60 -7.02 9.69 -3.54
N TYR A 61 -8.15 9.13 -3.10
CA TYR A 61 -8.43 8.91 -1.68
C TYR A 61 -7.53 7.82 -1.09
N THR A 62 -6.99 8.06 0.11
CA THR A 62 -6.02 7.16 0.76
C THR A 62 -6.39 6.84 2.20
N GLN A 63 -6.27 5.58 2.61
CA GLN A 63 -6.47 5.12 4.00
C GLN A 63 -5.28 4.31 4.49
N SER A 64 -4.91 4.47 5.77
CA SER A 64 -3.92 3.64 6.46
C SER A 64 -4.65 2.54 7.23
N LYS A 65 -4.31 1.27 7.01
CA LYS A 65 -4.96 0.15 7.68
C LYS A 65 -3.95 -0.94 8.04
N PRO A 66 -4.15 -1.66 9.16
CA PRO A 66 -3.28 -2.78 9.55
C PRO A 66 -3.42 -4.00 8.60
N PHE A 67 -4.58 -4.18 7.99
CA PHE A 67 -4.84 -5.15 6.92
C PHE A 67 -5.83 -4.53 5.93
N THR A 68 -5.79 -4.94 4.67
CA THR A 68 -6.75 -4.50 3.67
C THR A 68 -6.78 -5.48 2.50
N ALA A 69 -7.94 -5.61 1.86
CA ALA A 69 -8.12 -6.33 0.61
C ALA A 69 -8.86 -5.43 -0.40
N GLU A 70 -8.53 -5.58 -1.68
CA GLU A 70 -9.07 -4.78 -2.79
C GLU A 70 -9.37 -5.70 -3.97
N GLY A 71 -10.19 -5.23 -4.93
CA GLY A 71 -10.67 -6.02 -6.06
C GLY A 71 -11.96 -6.82 -5.78
N SER A 72 -12.34 -7.68 -6.73
CA SER A 72 -13.64 -8.38 -6.72
C SER A 72 -13.80 -9.39 -5.58
N GLY A 73 -12.69 -10.00 -5.12
CA GLY A 73 -12.66 -10.91 -3.98
C GLY A 73 -12.46 -10.23 -2.62
N SER A 74 -12.44 -8.90 -2.58
CA SER A 74 -12.10 -8.14 -1.37
C SER A 74 -13.02 -8.44 -0.19
N TYR A 75 -14.31 -8.70 -0.41
CA TYR A 75 -15.24 -8.99 0.67
C TYR A 75 -14.91 -10.31 1.36
N ALA A 76 -14.72 -11.38 0.58
CA ALA A 76 -14.34 -12.69 1.09
C ALA A 76 -12.97 -12.65 1.79
N ALA A 77 -12.00 -11.96 1.18
CA ALA A 77 -10.68 -11.79 1.78
C ALA A 77 -10.75 -10.98 3.09
N THR A 78 -11.55 -9.91 3.13
CA THR A 78 -11.73 -9.10 4.35
C THR A 78 -12.38 -9.92 5.45
N THR A 79 -13.37 -10.77 5.15
CA THR A 79 -13.98 -11.66 6.17
C THR A 79 -12.96 -12.61 6.80
N VAL A 80 -12.06 -13.20 6.01
CA VAL A 80 -10.98 -14.06 6.52
C VAL A 80 -9.99 -13.24 7.34
N LEU A 81 -9.59 -12.07 6.85
CA LEU A 81 -8.69 -11.18 7.55
C LEU A 81 -9.30 -10.71 8.88
N GLU A 82 -10.56 -10.30 8.93
CA GLU A 82 -11.23 -9.87 10.16
C GLU A 82 -11.33 -11.00 11.20
N ARG A 83 -11.50 -12.24 10.76
CA ARG A 83 -11.60 -13.40 11.64
C ARG A 83 -10.24 -13.79 12.25
N ASP A 84 -9.20 -13.82 11.42
CA ASP A 84 -7.93 -14.46 11.76
C ASP A 84 -6.81 -13.48 12.09
N PHE A 85 -6.92 -12.21 11.68
CA PHE A 85 -5.88 -11.21 11.89
C PHE A 85 -5.71 -10.82 13.37
N LYS A 86 -4.47 -10.83 13.85
CA LYS A 86 -4.07 -10.36 15.18
C LYS A 86 -2.84 -9.47 15.09
N PHE A 87 -2.78 -8.44 15.95
CA PHE A 87 -1.57 -7.63 16.07
C PHE A 87 -0.42 -8.48 16.64
N GLY A 88 0.76 -8.41 16.01
CA GLY A 88 1.95 -9.16 16.44
C GLY A 88 2.06 -10.60 15.90
N MET A 89 1.39 -10.92 14.80
CA MET A 89 1.57 -12.23 14.13
C MET A 89 3.01 -12.40 13.62
N THR A 90 3.54 -13.62 13.74
CA THR A 90 4.87 -13.98 13.23
C THR A 90 4.79 -14.36 11.75
N VAL A 91 5.83 -14.01 10.99
CA VAL A 91 5.91 -14.22 9.52
C VAL A 91 5.64 -15.68 9.09
N SER A 92 6.03 -16.67 9.90
CA SER A 92 5.80 -18.09 9.62
C SER A 92 4.33 -18.52 9.70
N LEU A 93 3.51 -17.82 10.47
CA LEU A 93 2.08 -18.10 10.63
C LEU A 93 1.25 -17.45 9.51
N ASP A 94 1.76 -16.39 8.90
CA ASP A 94 1.09 -15.60 7.86
C ASP A 94 1.13 -16.30 6.48
N ILE A 95 2.28 -16.88 6.10
CA ILE A 95 2.49 -17.45 4.75
C ILE A 95 2.02 -18.91 4.65
N SER A 96 1.93 -19.64 5.76
CA SER A 96 1.81 -21.12 5.78
C SER A 96 0.40 -21.69 5.60
N ARG A 97 -0.61 -20.87 5.32
CA ARG A 97 -2.01 -21.32 5.16
C ARG A 97 -2.62 -21.03 3.78
N SER A 98 -1.78 -20.71 2.79
CA SER A 98 -2.18 -20.52 1.39
C SER A 98 -2.21 -21.84 0.62
#